data_AF-A0A9W7CSN3-F1
#
_entry.id   AF-A0A9W7CSN3-F1
#
_cell.length_a   1.000
_cell.length_b   1.000
_cell.length_c   1.000
_cell.angle_alpha   90.00
_cell.angle_beta   90.00
_cell.angle_gamma   90.00
#
_symmetry.space_group_name_H-M   'P 1'
#
loop_
_entity.id
_entity.type
_entity.pdbx_description
1 polymer ?
#
loop_
_entity_poly.entity_id
_entity_poly.type
_entity_poly.pdbx_seq_one_letter_code
_entity_poly.pdbx_strand_id
1 'polypeptide(L)'
;MSSPTASSSSSSMDDSPIFQTQSNLDDELQLQFEPEDPAPVYVAGEVTSSVTQYRDASFQFTTASMDRLEELDSFSLFTAGNKQPEMHLAKHKQVMASPLSPSAAVEVPVKEGWDSFFGSAFPSFPSYAAPEKIMATVQDALKPFECSVRVENSWTLRVSWLCVAEEIAFSISLSKEQSGEGYKYEVAFRREMGDEMVFHQLVECVRARCSDVDAEPLFFADSTLEPWLDATQELKGRRYAIRDTEAAQLIKEMNAELDADTLYEVAKMVKNHCRHHGNRRLFLETDRPGFIQALKSMLADSEVLARFAAFILLQYSKEPSDESVELFASAFERNSVELLLSELEYRENDSPCAKFTVPMLAEIQRSRIFA
;
A
#
# COMPACT_ATOMS: atom_id res chain seq x y z
N MET A 1 32.88 69.23 -6.05
CA MET A 1 33.35 70.44 -5.34
C MET A 1 32.37 70.72 -4.20
N SER A 2 32.91 70.59 -2.99
CA SER A 2 32.61 71.25 -1.71
C SER A 2 31.18 71.46 -1.19
N SER A 3 30.97 70.85 -0.02
CA SER A 3 30.01 71.13 1.07
C SER A 3 30.09 72.57 1.64
N PRO A 4 29.23 72.91 2.61
CA PRO A 4 29.59 72.85 4.06
C PRO A 4 28.45 72.23 4.94
N THR A 5 28.64 71.34 5.95
CA THR A 5 29.19 71.44 7.34
C THR A 5 28.60 72.58 8.20
N ALA A 6 28.17 72.46 9.47
CA ALA A 6 28.37 71.46 10.55
C ALA A 6 27.27 71.58 11.65
N SER A 7 26.93 70.51 12.40
CA SER A 7 27.29 70.19 13.83
C SER A 7 26.09 70.41 14.80
N SER A 8 25.79 69.62 15.85
CA SER A 8 26.62 68.81 16.77
C SER A 8 25.80 67.82 17.67
N SER A 9 26.44 66.68 18.06
CA SER A 9 26.43 65.93 19.37
C SER A 9 25.13 65.32 19.96
N SER A 10 24.95 63.98 20.06
CA SER A 10 25.42 62.95 21.07
C SER A 10 24.68 63.04 22.43
N SER A 11 24.24 62.01 23.19
CA SER A 11 24.67 60.62 23.44
C SER A 11 23.68 59.86 24.36
N SER A 12 23.67 58.52 24.26
CA SER A 12 23.55 57.44 25.29
C SER A 12 22.31 57.23 26.21
N MET A 13 21.75 56.00 26.06
CA MET A 13 21.41 54.93 27.04
C MET A 13 20.16 54.98 27.95
N ASP A 14 19.43 53.85 27.89
CA ASP A 14 18.60 53.09 28.86
C ASP A 14 17.64 53.83 29.82
N ASP A 15 16.34 53.46 29.79
CA ASP A 15 15.76 52.52 30.77
C ASP A 15 14.26 52.25 30.50
N SER A 16 13.80 51.03 30.82
CA SER A 16 12.39 50.61 30.71
C SER A 16 11.59 51.01 31.96
N PRO A 17 10.24 51.02 31.89
CA PRO A 17 9.51 50.25 32.91
C PRO A 17 8.26 49.49 32.42
N ILE A 18 7.94 48.42 33.13
CA ILE A 18 6.72 47.59 33.08
C ILE A 18 5.86 47.91 34.32
N PHE A 19 4.54 48.12 34.16
CA PHE A 19 3.44 47.36 34.82
C PHE A 19 2.04 48.03 34.68
N GLN A 20 1.12 47.23 34.13
CA GLN A 20 -0.34 47.07 34.25
C GLN A 20 -1.23 48.09 35.01
N THR A 21 -2.40 48.40 34.43
CA THR A 21 -3.78 48.11 34.95
C THR A 21 -4.86 48.54 33.95
N GLN A 22 -5.65 47.59 33.43
CA GLN A 22 -7.11 47.39 33.61
C GLN A 22 -8.06 48.50 33.14
N SER A 23 -8.94 48.17 32.18
CA SER A 23 -10.29 48.73 32.08
C SER A 23 -11.23 47.74 31.39
N ASN A 24 -12.30 47.40 32.11
CA ASN A 24 -13.42 46.51 31.79
C ASN A 24 -14.18 46.91 30.53
N LEU A 25 -14.70 45.91 29.82
CA LEU A 25 -16.07 45.90 29.33
C LEU A 25 -16.52 44.44 29.20
N ASP A 26 -17.29 44.04 30.21
CA ASP A 26 -18.16 42.88 30.24
C ASP A 26 -19.18 42.94 29.10
N ASP A 27 -19.50 41.80 28.50
CA ASP A 27 -20.89 41.38 28.33
C ASP A 27 -20.98 39.85 28.21
N GLU A 28 -21.97 39.33 28.92
CA GLU A 28 -22.10 37.99 29.46
C GLU A 28 -22.82 37.02 28.51
N LEU A 29 -22.40 35.75 28.51
CA LEU A 29 -23.34 34.60 28.48
C LEU A 29 -22.76 33.48 29.35
N GLN A 30 -23.15 33.51 30.62
CA GLN A 30 -22.90 32.47 31.61
C GLN A 30 -23.82 31.27 31.37
N LEU A 31 -23.25 30.07 31.21
CA LEU A 31 -23.98 28.82 31.44
C LEU A 31 -23.46 28.23 32.76
N GLN A 32 -24.31 28.32 33.78
CA GLN A 32 -24.10 27.75 35.11
C GLN A 32 -24.08 26.22 35.04
N PHE A 33 -23.10 25.59 35.68
CA PHE A 33 -23.16 24.17 36.06
C PHE A 33 -23.53 24.08 37.54
N GLU A 34 -24.69 23.48 37.82
CA GLU A 34 -25.15 23.10 39.16
C GLU A 34 -24.86 21.59 39.38
N PRO A 35 -24.49 21.12 40.59
CA PRO A 35 -24.11 19.73 40.81
C PRO A 35 -25.20 18.84 41.45
N GLU A 36 -25.12 17.55 41.08
CA GLU A 36 -25.58 16.29 41.72
C GLU A 36 -27.06 15.85 41.70
N ASP A 37 -27.34 14.72 41.01
CA ASP A 37 -27.74 13.43 41.62
C ASP A 37 -27.67 12.24 40.60
N PRO A 38 -27.71 10.96 41.03
CA PRO A 38 -26.86 9.89 40.49
C PRO A 38 -27.39 9.23 39.21
N ALA A 39 -26.50 9.05 38.24
CA ALA A 39 -26.78 8.28 37.03
C ALA A 39 -26.87 6.77 37.31
N PRO A 40 -27.76 6.04 36.61
CA PRO A 40 -27.88 4.59 36.77
C PRO A 40 -26.61 3.88 36.32
N VAL A 41 -26.14 2.95 37.15
CA VAL A 41 -25.03 2.04 36.84
C VAL A 41 -25.41 1.22 35.60
N TYR A 42 -24.88 1.61 34.45
CA TYR A 42 -24.81 0.73 33.29
C TYR A 42 -23.68 -0.27 33.56
N VAL A 43 -24.06 -1.50 33.88
CA VAL A 43 -23.13 -2.63 33.85
C VAL A 43 -22.71 -2.80 32.40
N ALA A 44 -21.45 -2.45 32.11
CA ALA A 44 -20.82 -2.77 30.84
C ALA A 44 -20.80 -4.30 30.71
N GLY A 45 -21.74 -4.84 29.93
CA GLY A 45 -21.55 -6.17 29.37
C GLY A 45 -20.34 -6.09 28.47
N GLU A 46 -19.28 -6.84 28.79
CA GLU A 46 -18.16 -7.10 27.90
C GLU A 46 -18.70 -7.68 26.60
N VAL A 47 -18.84 -6.83 25.59
CA VAL A 47 -18.83 -7.25 24.19
C VAL A 47 -17.42 -6.99 23.71
N THR A 48 -16.51 -7.93 23.98
CA THR A 48 -15.22 -7.99 23.33
C THR A 48 -15.44 -8.41 21.87
N SER A 49 -15.73 -7.44 21.02
CA SER A 49 -15.57 -7.62 19.58
C SER A 49 -14.07 -7.70 19.31
N SER A 50 -13.59 -8.87 18.91
CA SER A 50 -12.20 -9.10 18.50
C SER A 50 -11.94 -8.54 17.10
N VAL A 51 -12.26 -7.26 16.87
CA VAL A 51 -11.99 -6.57 15.61
C VAL A 51 -10.64 -5.90 15.74
N THR A 52 -9.57 -6.66 15.52
CA THR A 52 -8.27 -6.09 15.17
C THR A 52 -8.32 -5.69 13.70
N GLN A 53 -8.37 -4.39 13.42
CA GLN A 53 -7.97 -3.88 12.12
C GLN A 53 -6.52 -4.31 11.90
N TYR A 54 -6.15 -4.70 10.67
CA TYR A 54 -4.77 -5.16 10.42
C TYR A 54 -3.76 -4.01 10.61
N ARG A 55 -4.25 -2.76 10.49
CA ARG A 55 -3.50 -1.53 10.80
C ARG A 55 -3.07 -1.39 12.26
N ASP A 56 -3.77 -2.06 13.18
CA ASP A 56 -3.55 -1.94 14.64
C ASP A 56 -2.77 -3.15 15.22
N ALA A 57 -2.46 -4.15 14.40
CA ALA A 57 -1.69 -5.31 14.83
C ALA A 57 -0.22 -4.92 15.08
N SER A 58 0.27 -5.19 16.29
CA SER A 58 1.68 -4.94 16.63
C SER A 58 2.60 -5.82 15.78
N PHE A 59 3.58 -5.19 15.13
CA PHE A 59 4.62 -5.85 14.33
C PHE A 59 5.28 -6.97 15.14
N GLN A 60 5.00 -8.22 14.78
CA GLN A 60 5.78 -9.37 15.23
C GLN A 60 6.75 -9.72 14.11
N PHE A 61 8.00 -9.30 14.27
CA PHE A 61 9.11 -9.91 13.55
C PHE A 61 9.08 -11.41 13.87
N THR A 62 8.74 -12.25 12.89
CA THR A 62 8.86 -13.70 13.02
C THR A 62 10.33 -14.11 12.98
N THR A 63 11.05 -13.88 14.07
CA THR A 63 12.23 -14.67 14.41
C THR A 63 11.75 -15.76 15.37
N ALA A 64 11.42 -16.92 14.83
CA ALA A 64 11.17 -18.09 15.66
C ALA A 64 12.42 -18.32 16.55
N SER A 65 12.24 -18.40 17.87
CA SER A 65 13.35 -18.71 18.77
C SER A 65 13.80 -20.15 18.52
N MET A 66 15.12 -20.35 18.41
CA MET A 66 15.76 -21.64 18.15
C MET A 66 15.53 -22.67 19.28
N ASP A 67 14.98 -22.26 20.43
CA ASP A 67 14.86 -23.08 21.63
C ASP A 67 13.71 -24.12 21.59
N ARG A 68 12.94 -24.21 20.49
CA ARG A 68 11.88 -25.23 20.33
C ARG A 68 12.17 -26.33 19.33
N LEU A 69 13.37 -26.37 18.74
CA LEU A 69 13.76 -27.49 17.87
C LEU A 69 14.26 -28.72 18.65
N GLU A 70 14.66 -28.59 19.91
CA GLU A 70 15.19 -29.70 20.71
C GLU A 70 14.12 -30.73 21.15
N GLU A 71 12.83 -30.41 21.04
CA GLU A 71 11.75 -31.37 21.34
C GLU A 71 11.46 -32.35 20.17
N LEU A 72 12.00 -32.11 18.97
CA LEU A 72 11.76 -32.96 17.79
C LEU A 72 12.78 -34.10 17.60
N ASP A 73 13.88 -34.12 18.36
CA ASP A 73 14.94 -35.14 18.23
C ASP A 73 14.72 -36.41 19.07
N SER A 74 13.56 -36.54 19.75
CA SER A 74 13.29 -37.67 20.66
C SER A 74 12.44 -38.81 20.07
N PHE A 75 12.09 -38.78 18.78
CA PHE A 75 11.47 -39.93 18.10
C PHE A 75 12.50 -40.83 17.40
N SER A 76 13.23 -41.61 18.19
CA SER A 76 14.03 -42.74 17.68
C SER A 76 13.12 -43.89 17.21
N LEU A 77 12.93 -44.02 15.90
CA LEU A 77 12.29 -45.15 15.24
C LEU A 77 13.29 -46.29 14.96
N PHE A 78 13.82 -46.95 15.98
CA PHE A 78 14.35 -48.33 15.82
C PHE A 78 14.31 -49.09 17.15
N THR A 79 13.31 -49.98 17.30
CA THR A 79 13.45 -51.17 18.15
C THR A 79 12.91 -52.37 17.41
N ALA A 80 13.82 -53.27 17.03
CA ALA A 80 13.55 -54.58 16.49
C ALA A 80 12.93 -55.50 17.57
N GLY A 81 11.97 -56.35 17.19
CA GLY A 81 11.61 -57.52 18.01
C GLY A 81 10.18 -58.04 17.86
N ASN A 82 9.95 -58.90 16.86
CA ASN A 82 9.02 -60.04 16.84
C ASN A 82 7.65 -59.96 17.54
N LYS A 83 6.57 -59.97 16.73
CA LYS A 83 5.54 -61.04 16.67
C LYS A 83 4.37 -60.65 15.72
N GLN A 84 4.12 -61.49 14.71
CA GLN A 84 2.82 -61.63 14.01
C GLN A 84 1.74 -62.17 14.98
N PRO A 85 0.40 -62.14 14.70
CA PRO A 85 -0.30 -62.28 13.41
C PRO A 85 -1.42 -61.20 13.22
N GLU A 86 -2.32 -61.13 12.23
CA GLU A 86 -3.02 -62.11 11.40
C GLU A 86 -3.76 -61.34 10.26
N MET A 87 -3.87 -61.95 9.07
CA MET A 87 -4.59 -61.37 7.91
C MET A 87 -6.10 -61.43 8.09
N HIS A 88 -6.79 -60.31 7.87
CA HIS A 88 -8.21 -60.32 7.50
C HIS A 88 -8.41 -59.80 6.07
N LEU A 89 -8.77 -60.74 5.20
CA LEU A 89 -9.14 -60.58 3.80
C LEU A 89 -10.53 -59.91 3.71
N ALA A 90 -10.58 -58.61 3.45
CA ALA A 90 -11.83 -57.92 3.11
C ALA A 90 -11.97 -57.81 1.58
N LYS A 91 -13.08 -58.35 1.08
CA LYS A 91 -13.44 -58.50 -0.33
C LYS A 91 -13.41 -57.17 -1.10
N HIS A 92 -12.57 -57.07 -2.11
CA HIS A 92 -12.71 -56.10 -3.20
C HIS A 92 -14.01 -56.38 -3.96
N LYS A 93 -15.02 -55.54 -3.75
CA LYS A 93 -16.16 -55.44 -4.67
C LYS A 93 -15.75 -54.44 -5.75
N GLN A 94 -15.34 -54.95 -6.92
CA GLN A 94 -15.23 -54.16 -8.14
C GLN A 94 -16.58 -53.52 -8.41
N VAL A 95 -16.68 -52.21 -8.15
CA VAL A 95 -17.74 -51.37 -8.72
C VAL A 95 -17.21 -50.92 -10.07
N MET A 96 -17.79 -51.47 -11.14
CA MET A 96 -17.59 -50.96 -12.49
C MET A 96 -18.08 -49.50 -12.50
N ALA A 97 -17.17 -48.55 -12.70
CA ALA A 97 -17.51 -47.17 -12.93
C ALA A 97 -18.12 -47.03 -14.33
N SER A 98 -19.37 -46.55 -14.40
CA SER A 98 -20.02 -46.15 -15.64
C SER A 98 -19.27 -44.97 -16.27
N PRO A 99 -19.07 -44.94 -17.61
CA PRO A 99 -18.27 -43.92 -18.30
C PRO A 99 -19.03 -42.61 -18.58
N LEU A 100 -20.05 -42.27 -17.78
CA LEU A 100 -20.89 -41.09 -17.95
C LEU A 100 -21.19 -40.47 -16.58
N SER A 101 -20.21 -39.78 -16.02
CA SER A 101 -20.43 -38.82 -14.93
C SER A 101 -20.00 -37.43 -15.42
N PRO A 102 -20.79 -36.38 -15.14
CA PRO A 102 -20.41 -35.01 -15.46
C PRO A 102 -19.12 -34.68 -14.70
N SER A 103 -18.26 -33.84 -15.29
CA SER A 103 -16.97 -33.41 -14.74
C SER A 103 -16.96 -33.41 -13.21
N ALA A 104 -16.10 -34.25 -12.61
CA ALA A 104 -15.90 -34.23 -11.17
C ALA A 104 -15.62 -32.78 -10.75
N ALA A 105 -16.48 -32.23 -9.88
CA ALA A 105 -16.27 -30.90 -9.33
C ALA A 105 -14.89 -30.87 -8.65
N VAL A 106 -14.08 -29.87 -8.97
CA VAL A 106 -12.73 -29.72 -8.42
C VAL A 106 -12.88 -29.51 -6.90
N GLU A 107 -12.29 -30.38 -6.10
CA GLU A 107 -12.40 -30.29 -4.64
C GLU A 107 -11.59 -29.10 -4.09
N VAL A 108 -12.09 -28.46 -3.02
CA VAL A 108 -11.38 -27.35 -2.35
C VAL A 108 -10.23 -27.93 -1.51
N PRO A 109 -9.00 -27.40 -1.64
CA PRO A 109 -7.86 -27.83 -0.84
C PRO A 109 -8.14 -27.74 0.65
N VAL A 110 -7.74 -28.76 1.40
CA VAL A 110 -7.84 -28.78 2.85
C VAL A 110 -6.64 -28.06 3.44
N LYS A 111 -6.85 -27.14 4.38
CA LYS A 111 -5.75 -26.41 5.04
C LYS A 111 -4.84 -27.40 5.76
N GLU A 112 -3.57 -27.44 5.41
CA GLU A 112 -2.60 -28.34 6.03
C GLU A 112 -2.15 -27.80 7.41
N GLY A 113 -1.80 -28.69 8.34
CA GLY A 113 -1.50 -28.32 9.73
C GLY A 113 -0.42 -27.25 9.87
N TRP A 114 0.60 -27.24 8.99
CA TRP A 114 1.66 -26.24 8.99
C TRP A 114 1.17 -24.82 8.65
N ASP A 115 0.22 -24.69 7.72
CA ASP A 115 -0.42 -23.41 7.38
C ASP A 115 -1.31 -22.89 8.52
N SER A 116 -1.76 -23.75 9.43
CA SER A 116 -2.50 -23.33 10.63
C SER A 116 -1.59 -22.76 11.72
N PHE A 117 -0.30 -23.15 11.78
CA PHE A 117 0.65 -22.65 12.77
C PHE A 117 1.27 -21.28 12.37
N PHE A 118 1.46 -21.03 11.07
CA PHE A 118 1.95 -19.74 10.56
C PHE A 118 0.83 -18.82 10.03
N GLY A 119 -0.38 -19.37 9.82
CA GLY A 119 -1.51 -18.67 9.20
C GLY A 119 -2.10 -17.54 10.03
N SER A 120 -1.84 -17.48 11.34
CA SER A 120 -2.32 -16.39 12.20
C SER A 120 -1.65 -15.04 11.91
N ALA A 121 -0.58 -15.02 11.11
CA ALA A 121 0.15 -13.81 10.74
C ALA A 121 -0.38 -13.15 9.45
N PHE A 122 -1.15 -13.87 8.63
CA PHE A 122 -1.62 -13.36 7.34
C PHE A 122 -3.06 -12.89 7.43
N PRO A 123 -3.43 -11.79 6.73
CA PRO A 123 -4.82 -11.41 6.62
C PRO A 123 -5.66 -12.54 6.03
N SER A 124 -6.74 -12.90 6.73
CA SER A 124 -7.70 -13.90 6.27
C SER A 124 -9.07 -13.64 6.87
N PHE A 125 -10.09 -14.24 6.26
CA PHE A 125 -11.44 -14.24 6.83
C PHE A 125 -12.14 -15.59 6.64
N PRO A 126 -12.99 -16.00 7.61
CA PRO A 126 -13.76 -17.23 7.52
C PRO A 126 -15.02 -17.04 6.66
N SER A 127 -15.47 -18.11 6.00
CA SER A 127 -16.72 -18.13 5.24
C SER A 127 -17.45 -19.48 5.37
N TYR A 128 -18.78 -19.42 5.32
CA TYR A 128 -19.67 -20.59 5.24
C TYR A 128 -20.42 -20.66 3.89
N ALA A 129 -20.11 -19.76 2.96
CA ALA A 129 -20.75 -19.72 1.65
C ALA A 129 -20.23 -20.85 0.73
N ALA A 130 -20.92 -21.07 -0.39
CA ALA A 130 -20.45 -22.00 -1.41
C ALA A 130 -19.10 -21.52 -1.98
N PRO A 131 -18.10 -22.41 -2.17
CA PRO A 131 -16.77 -22.04 -2.67
C PRO A 131 -16.78 -21.17 -3.93
N GLU A 132 -17.64 -21.50 -4.90
CA GLU A 132 -17.77 -20.79 -6.16
C GLU A 132 -18.32 -19.37 -5.94
N LYS A 133 -19.26 -19.21 -4.99
CA LYS A 133 -19.76 -17.89 -4.59
C LYS A 133 -18.63 -17.07 -3.97
N ILE A 134 -17.85 -17.67 -3.07
CA ILE A 134 -16.72 -16.99 -2.41
C ILE A 134 -15.73 -16.47 -3.45
N MET A 135 -15.26 -17.33 -4.36
CA MET A 135 -14.29 -16.93 -5.38
C MET A 135 -14.85 -15.85 -6.32
N ALA A 136 -16.12 -15.94 -6.71
CA ALA A 136 -16.78 -14.93 -7.54
C ALA A 136 -16.86 -13.58 -6.82
N THR A 137 -17.29 -13.56 -5.55
CA THR A 137 -17.35 -12.33 -4.74
C THR A 137 -15.97 -11.70 -4.58
N VAL A 138 -14.93 -12.50 -4.30
CA VAL A 138 -13.55 -11.98 -4.17
C VAL A 138 -13.06 -11.37 -5.47
N GLN A 139 -13.31 -12.01 -6.62
CA GLN A 139 -12.96 -11.45 -7.92
C GLN A 139 -13.71 -10.15 -8.20
N ASP A 140 -15.01 -10.08 -7.87
CA ASP A 140 -15.82 -8.87 -8.02
C ASP A 140 -15.35 -7.73 -7.11
N ALA A 141 -14.94 -8.06 -5.88
CA ALA A 141 -14.41 -7.10 -4.91
C ALA A 141 -13.09 -6.45 -5.36
N LEU A 142 -12.30 -7.13 -6.19
CA LEU A 142 -11.03 -6.61 -6.75
C LEU A 142 -11.21 -5.66 -7.93
N LYS A 143 -12.33 -5.74 -8.67
CA LYS A 143 -12.56 -4.95 -9.90
C LYS A 143 -12.44 -3.42 -9.70
N PRO A 144 -12.99 -2.81 -8.63
CA PRO A 144 -12.92 -1.36 -8.43
C PRO A 144 -11.51 -0.82 -8.23
N PHE A 145 -10.56 -1.67 -7.84
CA PHE A 145 -9.16 -1.29 -7.64
C PHE A 145 -8.31 -1.54 -8.90
N GLU A 146 -8.95 -1.94 -10.01
CA GLU A 146 -8.32 -2.22 -11.29
C GLU A 146 -7.21 -3.28 -11.23
N CYS A 147 -7.24 -4.19 -10.25
CA CYS A 147 -6.21 -5.22 -10.09
C CYS A 147 -6.08 -6.16 -11.31
N SER A 148 -4.87 -6.64 -11.58
CA SER A 148 -4.60 -7.72 -12.54
C SER A 148 -4.82 -9.03 -11.85
N VAL A 149 -5.86 -9.77 -12.23
CA VAL A 149 -6.21 -11.04 -11.59
C VAL A 149 -5.97 -12.17 -12.57
N ARG A 150 -5.12 -13.12 -12.20
CA ARG A 150 -4.90 -14.38 -12.90
C ARG A 150 -5.36 -15.53 -12.01
N VAL A 151 -6.19 -16.41 -12.56
CA VAL A 151 -6.65 -17.62 -11.87
C VAL A 151 -5.58 -18.70 -12.08
N GLU A 152 -4.82 -19.03 -11.03
CA GLU A 152 -3.77 -20.06 -11.10
C GLU A 152 -4.40 -21.46 -11.09
N ASN A 153 -5.41 -21.64 -10.24
CA ASN A 153 -6.27 -22.80 -10.19
C ASN A 153 -7.67 -22.36 -9.71
N SER A 154 -8.63 -23.28 -9.62
CA SER A 154 -10.02 -22.97 -9.22
C SER A 154 -10.16 -22.22 -7.90
N TRP A 155 -9.16 -22.30 -7.01
CA TRP A 155 -9.19 -21.83 -5.63
C TRP A 155 -8.04 -20.88 -5.27
N THR A 156 -7.25 -20.44 -6.26
CA THR A 156 -6.10 -19.55 -6.04
C THR A 156 -6.06 -18.47 -7.12
N LEU A 157 -6.05 -17.22 -6.66
CA LEU A 157 -5.89 -16.03 -7.49
C LEU A 157 -4.49 -15.47 -7.27
N ARG A 158 -3.79 -15.14 -8.36
CA ARG A 158 -2.61 -14.27 -8.34
C ARG A 158 -3.05 -12.88 -8.73
N VAL A 159 -2.71 -11.92 -7.89
CA VAL A 159 -3.14 -10.54 -8.01
C VAL A 159 -1.92 -9.64 -8.09
N SER A 160 -1.86 -8.82 -9.13
CA SER A 160 -0.89 -7.73 -9.26
C SER A 160 -1.63 -6.40 -9.34
N TRP A 161 -1.23 -5.43 -8.54
CA TRP A 161 -1.85 -4.12 -8.48
C TRP A 161 -0.78 -3.03 -8.53
N LEU A 162 -0.99 -2.00 -9.36
CA LEU A 162 -0.07 -0.86 -9.46
C LEU A 162 -0.69 0.34 -8.72
N CYS A 163 -0.27 0.56 -7.48
CA CYS A 163 -0.73 1.65 -6.62
C CYS A 163 0.28 2.80 -6.65
N VAL A 164 -0.06 3.94 -7.26
CA VAL A 164 0.85 5.12 -7.33
C VAL A 164 2.24 4.71 -7.87
N ALA A 165 2.24 3.93 -8.96
CA ALA A 165 3.43 3.33 -9.59
C ALA A 165 4.24 2.32 -8.74
N GLU A 166 3.78 1.97 -7.54
CA GLU A 166 4.31 0.85 -6.73
C GLU A 166 3.54 -0.43 -7.05
N GLU A 167 4.28 -1.51 -7.30
CA GLU A 167 3.67 -2.82 -7.57
C GLU A 167 3.47 -3.56 -6.26
N ILE A 168 2.22 -3.99 -6.03
CA ILE A 168 1.83 -4.90 -4.97
C ILE A 168 1.42 -6.22 -5.64
N ALA A 169 2.16 -7.29 -5.36
CA ALA A 169 1.84 -8.64 -5.82
C ALA A 169 1.47 -9.52 -4.64
N PHE A 170 0.38 -10.27 -4.75
CA PHE A 170 -0.11 -11.14 -3.69
C PHE A 170 -0.98 -12.27 -4.26
N SER A 171 -1.19 -13.30 -3.45
CA SER A 171 -2.12 -14.38 -3.76
C SER A 171 -3.32 -14.37 -2.81
N ILE A 172 -4.45 -14.84 -3.32
CA ILE A 172 -5.65 -15.11 -2.53
C ILE A 172 -5.97 -16.58 -2.71
N SER A 173 -6.09 -17.31 -1.60
CA SER A 173 -6.33 -18.75 -1.61
C SER A 173 -7.56 -19.10 -0.79
N LEU A 174 -8.36 -20.04 -1.29
CA LEU A 174 -9.47 -20.63 -0.57
C LEU A 174 -9.06 -22.01 -0.07
N SER A 175 -9.24 -22.27 1.23
CA SER A 175 -9.00 -23.57 1.83
C SER A 175 -10.16 -23.99 2.74
N LYS A 176 -10.34 -25.30 2.91
CA LYS A 176 -11.32 -25.89 3.82
C LYS A 176 -10.64 -26.19 5.17
N GLU A 177 -11.28 -25.78 6.27
CA GLU A 177 -10.76 -26.04 7.62
C GLU A 177 -10.99 -27.51 8.03
N GLN A 178 -10.00 -28.17 8.63
CA GLN A 178 -10.09 -29.58 9.06
C GLN A 178 -10.93 -29.77 10.34
N SER A 179 -11.14 -28.69 11.09
CA SER A 179 -11.56 -28.74 12.49
C SER A 179 -13.05 -28.41 12.65
N GLY A 180 -13.96 -29.28 12.18
CA GLY A 180 -15.38 -29.16 12.53
C GLY A 180 -16.35 -29.96 11.67
N GLU A 181 -17.53 -30.25 12.20
CA GLU A 181 -18.66 -30.90 11.50
C GLU A 181 -19.34 -29.99 10.44
N GLY A 182 -18.63 -28.98 9.92
CA GLY A 182 -19.20 -27.95 9.05
C GLY A 182 -18.36 -27.65 7.80
N TYR A 183 -19.02 -27.09 6.79
CA TYR A 183 -18.39 -26.52 5.60
C TYR A 183 -17.83 -25.13 5.92
N LYS A 184 -16.76 -25.08 6.73
CA LYS A 184 -16.05 -23.83 7.03
C LYS A 184 -14.86 -23.68 6.10
N TYR A 185 -14.80 -22.54 5.42
CA TYR A 185 -13.72 -22.17 4.52
C TYR A 185 -12.97 -20.96 5.06
N GLU A 186 -11.74 -20.81 4.60
CA GLU A 186 -10.90 -19.66 4.89
C GLU A 186 -10.37 -19.06 3.59
N VAL A 187 -10.53 -17.75 3.45
CA VAL A 187 -9.95 -16.95 2.39
C VAL A 187 -8.71 -16.27 2.94
N ALA A 188 -7.53 -16.70 2.50
CA ALA A 188 -6.25 -16.17 2.98
C ALA A 188 -5.54 -15.34 1.92
N PHE A 189 -5.02 -14.18 2.32
CA PHE A 189 -4.28 -13.25 1.48
C PHE A 189 -2.79 -13.33 1.84
N ARG A 190 -1.92 -13.54 0.84
CA ARG A 190 -0.47 -13.67 1.05
C ARG A 190 0.28 -12.69 0.15
N ARG A 191 0.94 -11.71 0.76
CA ARG A 191 1.81 -10.75 0.06
C ARG A 191 3.05 -11.46 -0.48
N GLU A 192 3.38 -11.18 -1.72
CA GLU A 192 4.59 -11.69 -2.40
C GLU A 192 5.59 -10.55 -2.64
N MET A 193 5.11 -9.36 -2.98
CA MET A 193 5.92 -8.18 -3.24
C MET A 193 5.15 -6.89 -2.86
N GLY A 194 5.91 -5.84 -2.53
CA GLY A 194 5.38 -4.49 -2.34
C GLY A 194 5.22 -4.07 -0.88
N ASP A 195 4.76 -2.84 -0.69
CA ASP A 195 4.55 -2.21 0.61
C ASP A 195 3.47 -2.94 1.43
N GLU A 196 3.82 -3.36 2.64
CA GLU A 196 2.96 -4.16 3.50
C GLU A 196 1.76 -3.39 4.03
N MET A 197 1.95 -2.11 4.37
CA MET A 197 0.86 -1.27 4.85
C MET A 197 -0.16 -1.07 3.73
N VAL A 198 0.30 -0.74 2.52
CA VAL A 198 -0.57 -0.59 1.35
C VAL A 198 -1.32 -1.89 1.05
N PHE A 199 -0.64 -3.03 1.15
CA PHE A 199 -1.27 -4.34 1.00
C PHE A 199 -2.38 -4.57 2.02
N HIS A 200 -2.14 -4.33 3.32
CA HIS A 200 -3.17 -4.50 4.35
C HIS A 200 -4.37 -3.57 4.14
N GLN A 201 -4.14 -2.32 3.73
CA GLN A 201 -5.22 -1.39 3.42
C GLN A 201 -6.08 -1.89 2.25
N LEU A 202 -5.47 -2.42 1.19
CA LEU A 202 -6.21 -3.02 0.08
C LEU A 202 -7.04 -4.23 0.56
N VAL A 203 -6.45 -5.12 1.36
CA VAL A 203 -7.15 -6.31 1.87
C VAL A 203 -8.35 -5.91 2.72
N GLU A 204 -8.25 -4.89 3.56
CA GLU A 204 -9.39 -4.36 4.33
C GLU A 204 -10.51 -3.86 3.40
N CYS A 205 -10.19 -3.10 2.36
CA CYS A 205 -11.18 -2.63 1.40
C CYS A 205 -11.84 -3.77 0.60
N VAL A 206 -11.05 -4.79 0.21
CA VAL A 206 -11.56 -6.00 -0.45
C VAL A 206 -12.49 -6.77 0.49
N ARG A 207 -12.07 -6.97 1.74
CA ARG A 207 -12.86 -7.68 2.75
C ARG A 207 -14.16 -6.95 3.07
N ALA A 208 -14.15 -5.63 3.19
CA ALA A 208 -15.36 -4.81 3.35
C ALA A 208 -16.37 -5.04 2.20
N ARG A 209 -15.87 -5.18 0.96
CA ARG A 209 -16.68 -5.50 -0.23
C ARG A 209 -17.16 -6.97 -0.29
N CYS A 210 -16.52 -7.87 0.46
CA CYS A 210 -16.90 -9.29 0.60
C CYS A 210 -17.85 -9.55 1.78
N SER A 211 -18.48 -8.53 2.37
CA SER A 211 -19.33 -8.66 3.56
C SER A 211 -20.51 -9.65 3.45
N ASP A 212 -20.90 -10.06 2.24
CA ASP A 212 -21.96 -11.04 2.02
C ASP A 212 -21.49 -12.51 2.07
N VAL A 213 -20.17 -12.74 2.06
CA VAL A 213 -19.54 -14.06 2.20
C VAL A 213 -18.58 -14.14 3.39
N ASP A 214 -18.13 -12.99 3.91
CA ASP A 214 -17.33 -12.90 5.11
C ASP A 214 -18.19 -13.18 6.35
N ALA A 215 -17.84 -14.20 7.14
CA ALA A 215 -18.52 -14.51 8.38
C ALA A 215 -18.17 -13.55 9.53
N GLU A 216 -17.14 -12.72 9.35
CA GLU A 216 -16.66 -11.71 10.29
C GLU A 216 -16.45 -10.36 9.58
N PRO A 217 -17.50 -9.72 9.05
CA PRO A 217 -17.35 -8.55 8.21
C PRO A 217 -16.81 -7.32 8.97
N LEU A 218 -15.99 -6.52 8.30
CA LEU A 218 -15.44 -5.27 8.82
C LEU A 218 -16.45 -4.12 8.71
N PHE A 219 -17.34 -3.97 9.70
CA PHE A 219 -18.45 -3.00 9.67
C PHE A 219 -18.05 -1.52 9.58
N PHE A 220 -16.80 -1.18 9.87
CA PHE A 220 -16.29 0.20 9.87
C PHE A 220 -15.16 0.42 8.88
N ALA A 221 -14.84 -0.57 8.04
CA ALA A 221 -13.81 -0.41 7.02
C ALA A 221 -14.40 0.24 5.76
N ASP A 222 -13.70 1.24 5.23
CA ASP A 222 -14.06 1.86 3.98
C ASP A 222 -13.88 0.88 2.81
N SER A 223 -14.87 0.85 1.92
CA SER A 223 -14.78 0.06 0.68
C SER A 223 -13.95 0.75 -0.41
N THR A 224 -13.49 1.97 -0.16
CA THR A 224 -12.71 2.80 -1.07
C THR A 224 -11.33 3.05 -0.50
N LEU A 225 -10.32 3.13 -1.38
CA LEU A 225 -8.97 3.48 -0.97
C LEU A 225 -8.88 4.93 -0.51
N GLU A 226 -7.93 5.19 0.39
CA GLU A 226 -7.61 6.56 0.80
C GLU A 226 -7.06 7.37 -0.40
N PRO A 227 -7.26 8.70 -0.42
CA PRO A 227 -6.73 9.60 -1.45
C PRO A 227 -5.22 9.45 -1.70
N TRP A 228 -4.45 9.08 -0.67
CA TRP A 228 -3.02 8.86 -0.80
C TRP A 228 -2.67 7.60 -1.60
N LEU A 229 -3.55 6.60 -1.68
CA LEU A 229 -3.36 5.42 -2.54
C LEU A 229 -4.02 5.57 -3.91
N ASP A 230 -4.94 6.52 -4.05
CA ASP A 230 -5.59 6.83 -5.31
C ASP A 230 -4.69 7.71 -6.20
N ALA A 231 -4.04 7.08 -7.18
CA ALA A 231 -3.19 7.73 -8.18
C ALA A 231 -3.92 8.77 -9.06
N THR A 232 -5.25 8.75 -9.09
CA THR A 232 -6.07 9.71 -9.84
C THR A 232 -6.25 11.03 -9.09
N GLN A 233 -6.01 11.04 -7.77
CA GLN A 233 -6.26 12.21 -6.92
C GLN A 233 -4.99 13.05 -6.73
N GLU A 234 -5.12 14.34 -7.05
CA GLU A 234 -4.16 15.38 -6.70
C GLU A 234 -4.16 15.59 -5.18
N LEU A 235 -2.99 15.61 -4.58
CA LEU A 235 -2.85 15.92 -3.16
C LEU A 235 -2.95 17.42 -2.93
N LYS A 236 -3.89 17.84 -2.08
CA LYS A 236 -4.15 19.25 -1.81
C LYS A 236 -3.90 19.61 -0.36
N GLY A 237 -3.37 20.82 -0.15
CA GLY A 237 -3.24 21.44 1.16
C GLY A 237 -1.80 21.46 1.69
N ARG A 238 -1.56 22.40 2.61
CA ARG A 238 -0.22 22.73 3.13
C ARG A 238 0.52 21.57 3.78
N ARG A 239 -0.19 20.57 4.30
CA ARG A 239 0.41 19.37 4.94
C ARG A 239 1.25 18.51 3.98
N TYR A 240 1.06 18.67 2.68
CA TYR A 240 1.80 17.95 1.64
C TYR A 240 2.87 18.81 0.96
N ALA A 241 2.94 20.10 1.30
CA ALA A 241 3.93 21.00 0.74
C ALA A 241 5.28 20.79 1.43
N ILE A 242 6.35 20.75 0.62
CA ILE A 242 7.73 20.61 1.13
C ILE A 242 8.46 21.96 1.11
N ARG A 243 9.61 22.00 1.79
CA ARG A 243 10.51 23.16 1.75
C ARG A 243 11.45 23.11 0.55
N ASP A 244 11.95 24.26 0.16
CA ASP A 244 13.00 24.41 -0.86
C ASP A 244 14.27 23.62 -0.53
N THR A 245 14.70 23.63 0.75
CA THR A 245 15.85 22.86 1.21
C THR A 245 15.66 21.35 1.09
N GLU A 246 14.43 20.88 1.28
CA GLU A 246 14.07 19.47 1.14
C GLU A 246 14.04 19.06 -0.34
N ALA A 247 13.44 19.88 -1.21
CA ALA A 247 13.48 19.67 -2.65
C ALA A 247 14.94 19.61 -3.18
N ALA A 248 15.79 20.53 -2.74
CA ALA A 248 17.21 20.57 -3.13
C ALA A 248 17.96 19.31 -2.67
N GLN A 249 17.72 18.86 -1.45
CA GLN A 249 18.35 17.67 -0.89
C GLN A 249 17.92 16.41 -1.65
N LEU A 250 16.62 16.27 -1.93
CA LEU A 250 16.10 15.13 -2.70
C LEU A 250 16.66 15.09 -4.12
N ILE A 251 16.76 16.23 -4.82
CA ILE A 251 17.38 16.28 -6.16
C ILE A 251 18.84 15.85 -6.09
N LYS A 252 19.57 16.29 -5.06
CA LYS A 252 20.97 15.92 -4.85
C LYS A 252 21.12 14.43 -4.57
N GLU A 253 20.30 13.86 -3.71
CA GLU A 253 20.31 12.43 -3.37
C GLU A 253 19.95 11.55 -4.57
N MET A 254 18.95 11.95 -5.36
CA MET A 254 18.57 11.25 -6.61
C MET A 254 19.70 11.16 -7.64
N ASN A 255 20.64 12.11 -7.63
CA ASN A 255 21.80 12.13 -8.52
C ASN A 255 23.09 11.61 -7.86
N ALA A 256 23.02 11.17 -6.60
CA ALA A 256 24.15 10.62 -5.89
C ALA A 256 24.31 9.12 -6.17
N GLU A 257 25.53 8.61 -5.96
CA GLU A 257 25.81 7.17 -6.00
C GLU A 257 25.37 6.56 -4.66
N LEU A 258 24.09 6.21 -4.56
CA LEU A 258 23.49 5.56 -3.40
C LEU A 258 23.36 4.05 -3.63
N ASP A 259 23.22 3.28 -2.55
CA ASP A 259 22.78 1.90 -2.67
C ASP A 259 21.32 1.82 -3.17
N ALA A 260 20.94 0.65 -3.70
CA ALA A 260 19.66 0.46 -4.36
C ALA A 260 18.45 0.74 -3.45
N ASP A 261 18.52 0.33 -2.18
CA ASP A 261 17.41 0.48 -1.23
C ASP A 261 17.23 1.96 -0.85
N THR A 262 18.34 2.67 -0.60
CA THR A 262 18.29 4.11 -0.32
C THR A 262 17.79 4.90 -1.53
N LEU A 263 18.29 4.61 -2.74
CA LEU A 263 17.84 5.27 -3.96
C LEU A 263 16.34 5.04 -4.20
N TYR A 264 15.86 3.82 -3.94
CA TYR A 264 14.45 3.47 -4.05
C TYR A 264 13.58 4.34 -3.12
N GLU A 265 13.95 4.49 -1.86
CA GLU A 265 13.19 5.32 -0.90
C GLU A 265 13.21 6.81 -1.27
N VAL A 266 14.37 7.34 -1.70
CA VAL A 266 14.47 8.73 -2.17
C VAL A 266 13.58 8.95 -3.40
N ALA A 267 13.61 8.04 -4.37
CA ALA A 267 12.78 8.11 -5.56
C ALA A 267 11.29 8.01 -5.23
N LYS A 268 10.91 7.14 -4.29
CA LYS A 268 9.54 7.02 -3.78
C LYS A 268 9.07 8.32 -3.13
N MET A 269 9.92 8.98 -2.33
CA MET A 269 9.61 10.28 -1.74
C MET A 269 9.37 11.35 -2.80
N VAL A 270 10.30 11.51 -3.76
CA VAL A 270 10.17 12.49 -4.86
C VAL A 270 8.89 12.26 -5.66
N LYS A 271 8.60 11.00 -6.03
CA LYS A 271 7.38 10.60 -6.71
C LYS A 271 6.13 11.04 -5.95
N ASN A 272 6.07 10.75 -4.65
CA ASN A 272 4.94 11.11 -3.80
C ASN A 272 4.78 12.62 -3.65
N HIS A 273 5.88 13.37 -3.50
CA HIS A 273 5.84 14.83 -3.43
C HIS A 273 5.35 15.48 -4.74
N CYS A 274 5.68 14.90 -5.90
CA CYS A 274 5.23 15.40 -7.21
C CYS A 274 3.70 15.27 -7.43
N ARG A 275 2.96 14.62 -6.53
CA ARG A 275 1.48 14.61 -6.56
C ARG A 275 0.83 15.89 -6.03
N HIS A 276 1.63 16.79 -5.45
CA HIS A 276 1.19 18.11 -5.02
C HIS A 276 1.72 19.17 -5.99
N HIS A 277 0.81 19.95 -6.59
CA HIS A 277 1.12 20.95 -7.61
C HIS A 277 2.21 21.94 -7.20
N GLY A 278 2.13 22.47 -5.97
CA GLY A 278 3.15 23.40 -5.48
C GLY A 278 4.56 22.79 -5.42
N ASN A 279 4.67 21.47 -5.20
CA ASN A 279 5.97 20.80 -5.10
C ASN A 279 6.57 20.56 -6.49
N ARG A 280 5.75 20.24 -7.50
CA ARG A 280 6.21 20.11 -8.89
C ARG A 280 6.91 21.38 -9.35
N ARG A 281 6.24 22.52 -9.18
CA ARG A 281 6.84 23.83 -9.46
C ARG A 281 8.12 24.06 -8.66
N LEU A 282 8.12 23.74 -7.37
CA LEU A 282 9.29 23.91 -6.50
C LEU A 282 10.50 23.07 -6.96
N PHE A 283 10.32 21.83 -7.41
CA PHE A 283 11.41 21.00 -7.93
C PHE A 283 12.08 21.65 -9.15
N LEU A 284 11.29 22.21 -10.07
CA LEU A 284 11.82 22.93 -11.24
C LEU A 284 12.50 24.24 -10.86
N GLU A 285 11.95 25.01 -9.92
CA GLU A 285 12.53 26.27 -9.46
C GLU A 285 13.84 26.07 -8.67
N THR A 286 13.98 24.93 -7.99
CA THR A 286 15.14 24.64 -7.14
C THR A 286 16.38 24.23 -7.95
N ASP A 287 16.26 23.21 -8.79
CA ASP A 287 17.34 22.75 -9.69
C ASP A 287 16.76 21.93 -10.85
N ARG A 288 16.19 22.63 -11.85
CA ARG A 288 15.63 21.98 -13.04
C ARG A 288 16.64 21.05 -13.75
N PRO A 289 17.89 21.45 -14.06
CA PRO A 289 18.85 20.55 -14.72
C PRO A 289 19.11 19.28 -13.91
N GLY A 290 19.35 19.40 -12.60
CA GLY A 290 19.56 18.24 -11.73
C GLY A 290 18.33 17.34 -11.65
N PHE A 291 17.13 17.92 -11.57
CA PHE A 291 15.88 17.17 -11.54
C PHE A 291 15.63 16.40 -12.84
N ILE A 292 15.82 17.02 -14.00
CA ILE A 292 15.69 16.34 -15.30
C ILE A 292 16.75 15.25 -15.46
N GLN A 293 17.98 15.48 -15.00
CA GLN A 293 19.02 14.45 -15.01
C GLN A 293 18.63 13.25 -14.14
N ALA A 294 18.09 13.48 -12.95
CA ALA A 294 17.58 12.41 -12.08
C ALA A 294 16.47 11.60 -12.77
N LEU A 295 15.49 12.26 -13.39
CA LEU A 295 14.41 11.58 -14.11
C LEU A 295 14.95 10.71 -15.26
N LYS A 296 15.94 11.20 -16.00
CA LYS A 296 16.59 10.43 -17.06
C LYS A 296 17.33 9.20 -16.52
N SER A 297 18.07 9.37 -15.42
CA SER A 297 18.75 8.27 -14.76
C SER A 297 17.76 7.21 -14.28
N MET A 298 16.66 7.62 -13.64
CA MET A 298 15.59 6.72 -13.19
C MET A 298 14.95 5.95 -14.36
N LEU A 299 14.65 6.64 -15.47
CA LEU A 299 14.08 6.00 -16.66
C LEU A 299 15.04 4.97 -17.29
N ALA A 300 16.34 5.22 -17.23
CA ALA A 300 17.38 4.32 -17.76
C ALA A 300 17.74 3.16 -16.80
N ASP A 301 17.29 3.21 -15.55
CA ASP A 301 17.58 2.21 -14.51
C ASP A 301 16.57 1.05 -14.56
N SER A 302 16.36 0.40 -13.42
CA SER A 302 15.37 -0.65 -13.16
C SER A 302 13.94 -0.22 -13.49
N GLU A 303 13.10 -1.20 -13.81
CA GLU A 303 11.70 -1.05 -14.16
C GLU A 303 10.91 -0.26 -13.10
N VAL A 304 11.24 -0.48 -11.83
CA VAL A 304 10.56 0.17 -10.69
C VAL A 304 10.87 1.67 -10.64
N LEU A 305 12.15 2.06 -10.73
CA LEU A 305 12.53 3.48 -10.77
C LEU A 305 12.02 4.15 -12.04
N ALA A 306 12.05 3.45 -13.17
CA ALA A 306 11.53 3.95 -14.42
C ALA A 306 10.01 4.20 -14.34
N ARG A 307 9.24 3.32 -13.68
CA ARG A 307 7.82 3.54 -13.37
C ARG A 307 7.60 4.76 -12.48
N PHE A 308 8.45 5.00 -11.48
CA PHE A 308 8.36 6.22 -10.65
C PHE A 308 8.60 7.48 -11.48
N ALA A 309 9.60 7.48 -12.37
CA ALA A 309 9.88 8.62 -13.23
C ALA A 309 8.75 8.88 -14.23
N ALA A 310 8.21 7.83 -14.86
CA ALA A 310 7.04 7.94 -15.72
C ALA A 310 5.83 8.52 -14.94
N PHE A 311 5.60 8.05 -13.71
CA PHE A 311 4.53 8.59 -12.88
C PHE A 311 4.73 10.07 -12.52
N ILE A 312 5.97 10.49 -12.24
CA ILE A 312 6.30 11.91 -12.02
C ILE A 312 5.96 12.72 -13.28
N LEU A 313 6.39 12.27 -14.46
CA LEU A 313 6.10 12.93 -15.74
C LEU A 313 4.58 13.02 -16.00
N LEU A 314 3.81 11.98 -15.63
CA LEU A 314 2.36 12.01 -15.68
C LEU A 314 1.75 13.09 -14.76
N GLN A 315 2.37 13.38 -13.61
CA GLN A 315 1.87 14.49 -12.78
C GLN A 315 2.13 15.85 -13.43
N TYR A 316 3.26 16.03 -14.12
CA TYR A 316 3.54 17.25 -14.88
C TYR A 316 2.66 17.41 -16.12
N SER A 317 2.27 16.31 -16.78
CA SER A 317 1.39 16.36 -17.95
C SER A 317 -0.02 16.87 -17.62
N LYS A 318 -0.43 16.78 -16.35
CA LYS A 318 -1.74 17.22 -15.85
C LYS A 318 -1.81 18.71 -15.47
N GLU A 319 -0.69 19.44 -15.51
CA GLU A 319 -0.70 20.85 -15.11
C GLU A 319 -1.51 21.73 -16.07
N PRO A 320 -2.15 22.82 -15.59
CA PRO A 320 -2.83 23.80 -16.45
C PRO A 320 -1.83 24.67 -17.23
N SER A 321 -2.24 25.18 -18.40
CA SER A 321 -1.38 25.90 -19.39
C SER A 321 -0.80 27.19 -18.84
N ASP A 322 -1.56 27.86 -17.99
CA ASP A 322 -1.31 29.28 -17.71
C ASP A 322 -0.30 29.49 -16.56
N GLU A 323 0.16 28.40 -15.92
CA GLU A 323 1.01 28.45 -14.72
C GLU A 323 2.25 27.52 -14.79
N SER A 324 2.44 26.78 -15.88
CA SER A 324 3.51 25.77 -15.94
C SER A 324 4.86 26.37 -16.30
N VAL A 325 5.82 26.22 -15.39
CA VAL A 325 7.25 26.33 -15.71
C VAL A 325 7.58 25.24 -16.74
N GLU A 326 8.31 25.59 -17.81
CA GLU A 326 8.71 24.61 -18.82
C GLU A 326 9.56 23.50 -18.19
N LEU A 327 9.11 22.25 -18.34
CA LEU A 327 9.81 21.07 -17.82
C LEU A 327 11.18 20.90 -18.49
N PHE A 328 11.21 20.98 -19.82
CA PHE A 328 12.42 20.84 -20.63
C PHE A 328 12.88 22.20 -21.15
N ALA A 329 14.17 22.50 -21.04
CA ALA A 329 14.72 23.75 -21.58
C ALA A 329 15.12 23.65 -23.06
N SER A 330 15.10 22.44 -23.63
CA SER A 330 15.43 22.26 -25.05
C SER A 330 14.71 21.07 -25.65
N ALA A 331 14.56 21.09 -26.98
CA ALA A 331 14.09 19.95 -27.75
C ALA A 331 15.00 18.72 -27.57
N PHE A 332 16.30 18.92 -27.35
CA PHE A 332 17.23 17.81 -27.09
C PHE A 332 16.91 17.09 -25.77
N GLU A 333 16.72 17.84 -24.69
CA GLU A 333 16.32 17.26 -23.39
C GLU A 333 15.01 16.47 -23.54
N ARG A 334 14.00 17.09 -24.14
CA ARG A 334 12.69 16.48 -24.40
C ARG A 334 12.81 15.17 -25.18
N ASN A 335 13.45 15.21 -26.35
CA ASN A 335 13.60 14.03 -27.21
C ASN A 335 14.39 12.91 -26.51
N SER A 336 15.34 13.25 -25.65
CA SER A 336 16.09 12.24 -24.89
C SER A 336 15.25 11.53 -23.84
N VAL A 337 14.29 12.23 -23.21
CA VAL A 337 13.32 11.61 -22.29
C VAL A 337 12.28 10.80 -23.05
N GLU A 338 11.82 11.29 -24.20
CA GLU A 338 10.88 10.57 -25.07
C GLU A 338 11.43 9.23 -25.54
N LEU A 339 12.71 9.18 -25.91
CA LEU A 339 13.40 7.93 -26.25
C LEU A 339 13.39 6.94 -25.08
N LEU A 340 13.75 7.40 -23.88
CA LEU A 340 13.76 6.56 -22.67
C LEU A 340 12.36 6.05 -22.29
N LEU A 341 11.31 6.86 -22.50
CA LEU A 341 9.92 6.42 -22.32
C LEU A 341 9.54 5.32 -23.31
N SER A 342 10.00 5.43 -24.56
CA SER A 342 9.77 4.40 -25.59
C SER A 342 10.51 3.10 -25.27
N GLU A 343 11.73 3.20 -24.73
CA GLU A 343 12.49 2.05 -24.24
C GLU A 343 11.82 1.39 -23.02
N LEU A 344 11.27 2.19 -22.10
CA LEU A 344 10.48 1.67 -20.98
C LEU A 344 9.21 0.95 -21.46
N GLU A 345 8.48 1.52 -22.43
CA GLU A 345 7.31 0.88 -23.01
C GLU A 345 7.65 -0.50 -23.58
N TYR A 346 8.76 -0.61 -24.32
CA TYR A 346 9.24 -1.88 -24.84
C TYR A 346 9.59 -2.89 -23.73
N ARG A 347 10.28 -2.46 -22.66
CA ARG A 347 10.65 -3.33 -21.53
C ARG A 347 9.44 -3.82 -20.73
N GLU A 348 8.43 -2.97 -20.56
CA GLU A 348 7.24 -3.23 -19.75
C GLU A 348 6.13 -3.95 -20.51
N ASN A 349 6.20 -4.08 -21.83
CA ASN A 349 5.10 -4.60 -22.65
C ASN A 349 4.66 -6.03 -22.27
N ASP A 350 5.60 -6.86 -21.79
CA ASP A 350 5.32 -8.23 -21.34
C ASP A 350 5.23 -8.36 -19.80
N SER A 351 5.31 -7.26 -19.06
CA SER A 351 5.28 -7.27 -17.60
C SER A 351 3.86 -7.50 -17.04
N PRO A 352 3.71 -8.01 -15.81
CA PRO A 352 2.41 -8.06 -15.13
C PRO A 352 1.75 -6.68 -14.99
N CYS A 353 2.57 -5.62 -14.98
CA CYS A 353 2.15 -4.23 -14.86
C CYS A 353 1.89 -3.55 -16.21
N ALA A 354 2.15 -4.20 -17.36
CA ALA A 354 1.99 -3.63 -18.70
C ALA A 354 0.63 -2.93 -18.89
N LYS A 355 -0.43 -3.56 -18.40
CA LYS A 355 -1.81 -3.05 -18.49
C LYS A 355 -2.03 -1.70 -17.79
N PHE A 356 -1.13 -1.29 -16.90
CA PHE A 356 -1.15 -0.01 -16.21
C PHE A 356 -0.07 0.92 -16.78
N THR A 357 1.15 0.42 -16.95
CA THR A 357 2.29 1.22 -17.38
C THR A 357 2.14 1.71 -18.82
N VAL A 358 1.71 0.86 -19.75
CA VAL A 358 1.60 1.22 -21.18
C VAL A 358 0.56 2.34 -21.41
N PRO A 359 -0.67 2.28 -20.86
CA PRO A 359 -1.60 3.41 -20.94
C PRO A 359 -1.05 4.71 -20.34
N MET A 360 -0.35 4.63 -19.20
CA MET A 360 0.30 5.79 -18.58
C MET A 360 1.35 6.43 -19.51
N LEU A 361 2.21 5.61 -20.13
CA LEU A 361 3.22 6.10 -21.07
C LEU A 361 2.59 6.76 -22.30
N ALA A 362 1.54 6.16 -22.84
CA ALA A 362 0.80 6.73 -23.97
C ALA A 362 0.13 8.06 -23.61
N GLU A 363 -0.37 8.24 -22.38
CA GLU A 363 -0.91 9.51 -21.90
C GLU A 363 0.19 10.58 -21.82
N ILE A 364 1.35 10.22 -21.25
CA ILE A 364 2.50 11.13 -21.15
C ILE A 364 2.96 11.59 -22.54
N GLN A 365 3.20 10.66 -23.47
CA GLN A 365 3.71 10.96 -24.81
C GLN A 365 2.74 11.82 -25.63
N ARG A 366 1.42 11.66 -25.45
CA ARG A 366 0.40 12.49 -26.12
C ARG A 366 0.17 13.84 -25.43
N SER A 367 0.77 14.05 -24.28
CA SER A 367 0.57 15.27 -23.52
C SER A 367 1.41 16.43 -24.05
N ARG A 368 1.06 17.63 -23.60
CA ARG A 368 1.71 18.87 -24.03
C ARG A 368 3.20 18.95 -23.69
N ILE A 369 3.69 18.23 -22.68
CA ILE A 369 5.11 18.27 -22.31
C ILE A 369 5.99 17.67 -23.42
N PHE A 370 5.39 16.92 -24.35
CA PHE A 370 6.02 16.38 -25.56
C PHE A 370 5.49 16.97 -26.88
N ALA A 371 4.54 17.92 -26.84
CA ALA A 371 3.91 18.51 -28.04
C ALA A 371 4.80 19.51 -28.80
#